data_AF-A0A536A9R7-F1
#
_entry.id   AF-A0A536A9R7-F1
#
_cell.length_a   1.000
_cell.length_b   1.000
_cell.length_c   1.000
_cell.angle_alpha   90.00
_cell.angle_beta   90.00
_cell.angle_gamma   90.00
#
_symmetry.space_group_name_H-M   'P 1'
#
loop_
_entity.id
_entity.type
_entity.pdbx_description
1 polymer ?
#
loop_
_entity_poly.entity_id
_entity_poly.type
_entity_poly.pdbx_seq_one_letter_code
_entity_poly.pdbx_strand_id
1 'polypeptide(L)'
;MDEKTHDELRLLGLVTVGDFADLPRGSVFERFGSAVARAHALARGEYGDMIRASAPPRRLRARRAWDDAIASHEQLVFALRVVVDEVARALARDGLAALRLDLRLDREGASPLRLERTVLPPTRESAALLRSLRWALEERSDLGLVVGCALEIPEVEAARGRQVGLFAPDGARREEAIATARYLREKLGPGAVLRARVADPDARLPERASEWVEVIA
;
A
#
# COMPACT_ATOMS: atom_id res chain seq x y z
N MET A 1 22.90 8.88 21.18
CA MET A 1 23.61 8.98 22.48
C MET A 1 22.73 9.80 23.38
N ASP A 2 22.54 9.35 24.61
CA ASP A 2 21.61 9.98 25.55
C ASP A 2 22.30 11.15 26.25
N GLU A 3 21.52 12.17 26.65
CA GLU A 3 22.01 13.43 27.22
C GLU A 3 22.86 13.22 28.49
N LYS A 4 22.44 12.26 29.33
CA LYS A 4 23.16 11.85 30.55
C LYS A 4 24.58 11.35 30.30
N THR A 5 24.78 10.58 29.23
CA THR A 5 26.09 10.04 28.85
C THR A 5 27.03 11.16 28.42
N HIS A 6 26.51 12.18 27.74
CA HIS A 6 27.30 13.31 27.30
C HIS A 6 27.81 14.16 28.48
N ASP A 7 26.97 14.36 29.50
CA ASP A 7 27.37 15.08 30.72
C ASP A 7 28.38 14.28 31.56
N GLU A 8 28.23 12.96 31.65
CA GLU A 8 29.22 12.09 32.31
C GLU A 8 30.59 12.11 31.61
N LEU A 9 30.62 12.12 30.27
CA LEU A 9 31.86 12.24 29.50
C LEU A 9 32.53 13.61 29.72
N ARG A 10 31.75 14.69 29.75
CA ARG A 10 32.24 16.04 30.07
C ARG A 10 32.81 16.14 31.48
N LEU A 11 32.18 15.49 32.46
CA LEU A 11 32.67 15.47 33.84
C LEU A 11 34.03 14.76 33.96
N LEU A 12 34.34 13.86 33.02
CA LEU A 12 35.64 13.19 32.92
C LEU A 12 36.69 14.00 32.15
N GLY A 13 36.37 15.23 31.74
CA GLY A 13 37.26 16.10 30.98
C GLY A 13 37.37 15.73 29.50
N LEU A 14 36.55 14.80 29.01
CA LEU A 14 36.54 14.38 27.61
C LEU A 14 35.68 15.36 26.81
N VAL A 15 36.34 16.37 26.24
CA VAL A 15 35.67 17.46 25.51
C VAL A 15 35.86 17.35 24.01
N THR A 16 36.81 16.52 23.54
CA THR A 16 37.03 16.26 22.12
C THR A 16 36.81 14.79 21.75
N VAL A 17 36.53 14.55 20.46
CA VAL A 17 36.44 13.18 19.90
C VAL A 17 37.79 12.46 19.99
N GLY A 18 38.91 13.20 19.93
CA GLY A 18 40.26 12.66 20.10
C GLY A 18 40.47 12.12 21.51
N ASP A 19 40.15 12.90 22.54
CA ASP A 19 40.26 12.47 23.94
C ASP A 19 39.43 11.21 24.20
N PHE A 20 38.25 11.14 23.60
CA PHE A 20 37.38 9.97 23.70
C PHE A 20 37.97 8.76 22.96
N ALA A 21 38.54 8.94 21.76
CA ALA A 21 39.13 7.87 20.96
C ALA A 21 40.42 7.28 21.56
N ASP A 22 41.14 8.06 22.38
CA ASP A 22 42.36 7.64 23.07
C ASP A 22 42.12 6.73 24.27
N LEU A 23 40.86 6.55 24.70
CA LEU A 23 40.52 5.69 25.82
C LEU A 23 40.73 4.19 25.51
N PRO A 24 41.15 3.38 26.51
CA PRO A 24 41.19 1.93 26.35
C PRO A 24 39.79 1.34 26.11
N ARG A 25 39.63 0.59 25.02
CA ARG A 25 38.34 0.00 24.60
C ARG A 25 37.61 -0.77 25.71
N GLY A 26 38.33 -1.54 26.52
CA GLY A 26 37.76 -2.32 27.63
C GLY A 26 37.08 -1.42 28.68
N SER A 27 37.71 -0.30 29.02
CA SER A 27 37.21 0.64 30.02
C SER A 27 35.90 1.33 29.60
N VAL A 28 35.75 1.62 28.30
CA VAL A 28 34.55 2.28 27.76
C VAL A 28 33.36 1.33 27.76
N PHE A 29 33.57 0.07 27.37
CA PHE A 29 32.50 -0.93 27.37
C PHE A 29 32.02 -1.27 28.79
N GLU A 30 32.93 -1.46 29.73
CA GLU A 30 32.60 -1.77 31.12
C GLU A 30 31.81 -0.65 31.81
N ARG A 31 32.15 0.61 31.52
CA ARG A 31 31.57 1.76 32.20
C ARG A 31 30.28 2.29 31.57
N PHE A 32 30.19 2.25 30.24
CA PHE A 32 29.12 2.93 29.51
C PHE A 32 28.28 1.98 28.64
N GLY A 33 28.65 0.71 28.58
CA GLY A 33 27.93 -0.31 27.83
C GLY A 33 28.11 -0.22 26.30
N SER A 34 27.30 -1.00 25.60
CA SER A 34 27.48 -1.30 24.17
C SER A 34 27.26 -0.09 23.25
N ALA A 35 26.31 0.80 23.57
CA ALA A 35 25.99 1.96 22.75
C ALA A 35 27.16 2.95 22.67
N VAL A 36 27.82 3.22 23.80
CA VAL A 36 28.97 4.13 23.88
C VAL A 36 30.25 3.48 23.37
N ALA A 37 30.42 2.17 23.60
CA ALA A 37 31.51 1.41 22.98
C ALA A 37 31.44 1.43 21.44
N ARG A 38 30.23 1.42 20.86
CA ARG A 38 30.03 1.60 19.42
C ARG A 38 30.43 3.01 18.97
N ALA A 39 30.02 4.05 19.69
CA ALA A 39 30.44 5.42 19.40
C ALA A 39 31.96 5.61 19.52
N HIS A 40 32.60 4.94 20.48
CA HIS A 40 34.05 4.92 20.64
C HIS A 40 34.77 4.25 19.47
N ALA A 41 34.26 3.11 18.98
CA ALA A 41 34.78 2.47 17.78
C ALA A 41 34.66 3.41 16.56
N LEU A 42 33.54 4.13 16.43
CA LEU A 42 33.37 5.16 15.38
C LEU A 42 34.40 6.29 15.51
N ALA A 43 34.65 6.79 16.74
CA ALA A 43 35.64 7.83 17.00
C ALA A 43 37.07 7.40 16.63
N ARG A 44 37.37 6.10 16.74
CA ARG A 44 38.66 5.49 16.35
C ARG A 44 38.75 5.13 14.86
N GLY A 45 37.73 5.43 14.06
CA GLY A 45 37.66 5.02 12.65
C GLY A 45 37.48 3.52 12.45
N GLU A 46 37.18 2.76 13.51
CA GLU A 46 36.91 1.32 13.49
C GLU A 46 35.44 1.08 13.10
N TYR A 47 35.04 1.58 11.92
CA TYR A 47 33.71 1.36 11.37
C TYR A 47 33.59 -0.07 10.83
N GLY A 48 33.11 -0.99 11.67
CA GLY A 48 32.99 -2.42 11.34
C GLY A 48 31.65 -2.83 10.72
N ASP A 49 30.67 -1.93 10.63
CA ASP A 49 29.40 -2.27 10.00
C ASP A 49 29.57 -2.34 8.50
N MET A 50 29.31 -3.51 7.92
CA MET A 50 29.22 -3.65 6.47
C MET A 50 28.17 -2.67 5.96
N ILE A 51 28.52 -1.88 4.93
CA ILE A 51 27.55 -1.00 4.26
C ILE A 51 26.44 -1.89 3.73
N ARG A 52 25.31 -1.93 4.43
CA ARG A 52 24.11 -2.63 3.97
C ARG A 52 23.40 -1.68 3.01
N ALA A 53 23.43 -2.03 1.73
CA ALA A 53 22.57 -1.38 0.75
C ALA A 53 21.11 -1.50 1.22
N SER A 54 20.52 -0.40 1.64
CA SER A 54 19.07 -0.30 1.79
C SER A 54 18.50 0.06 0.43
N ALA A 55 17.85 -0.90 -0.24
CA ALA A 55 17.09 -0.56 -1.43
C ALA A 55 15.99 0.43 -1.02
N PRO A 56 15.83 1.58 -1.71
CA PRO A 56 14.71 2.46 -1.45
C PRO A 56 13.40 1.68 -1.65
N PRO A 57 12.34 1.99 -0.88
CA PRO A 57 11.06 1.33 -1.05
C PRO A 57 10.60 1.49 -2.51
N ARG A 58 10.40 0.37 -3.20
CA ARG A 58 9.91 0.37 -4.58
C ARG A 58 8.52 1.01 -4.60
N ARG A 59 8.42 2.19 -5.22
CA ARG A 59 7.14 2.84 -5.49
C ARG A 59 6.62 2.36 -6.83
N LEU A 60 5.50 1.66 -6.83
CA LEU A 60 4.78 1.29 -8.05
C LEU A 60 4.02 2.52 -8.54
N ARG A 61 4.58 3.20 -9.54
CA ARG A 61 4.08 4.46 -10.07
C ARG A 61 4.27 4.52 -11.57
N ALA A 62 3.27 5.04 -12.29
CA ALA A 62 3.39 5.43 -13.69
C ALA A 62 2.84 6.85 -13.88
N ARG A 63 3.49 7.65 -14.74
CA ARG A 63 3.09 9.03 -15.05
C ARG A 63 3.03 9.23 -16.55
N ARG A 64 2.04 9.97 -17.03
CA ARG A 64 1.93 10.44 -18.42
C ARG A 64 1.53 11.90 -18.45
N ALA A 65 2.01 12.59 -19.48
CA ALA A 65 1.52 13.89 -19.91
C ALA A 65 0.97 13.73 -21.33
N TRP A 66 -0.02 14.53 -21.68
CA TRP A 66 -0.64 14.57 -23.00
C TRP A 66 -0.43 15.95 -23.60
N ASP A 67 -0.14 15.98 -24.91
CA ASP A 67 0.10 17.24 -25.62
C ASP A 67 -1.21 18.05 -25.76
N ASP A 68 -2.32 17.35 -26.03
CA ASP A 68 -3.67 17.92 -26.06
C ASP A 68 -4.43 17.61 -24.77
N ALA A 69 -5.16 18.60 -24.26
CA ALA A 69 -5.98 18.43 -23.07
C ALA A 69 -7.19 17.52 -23.33
N ILE A 70 -7.41 16.56 -22.42
CA ILE A 70 -8.52 15.61 -22.47
C ILE A 70 -9.68 16.13 -21.61
N ALA A 71 -10.84 16.34 -22.22
CA ALA A 71 -12.06 16.80 -21.54
C ALA A 71 -13.12 15.70 -21.34
N SER A 72 -13.01 14.59 -22.07
CA SER A 72 -13.99 13.49 -22.04
C SER A 72 -13.54 12.35 -21.14
N HIS A 73 -14.45 11.85 -20.30
CA HIS A 73 -14.23 10.65 -19.48
C HIS A 73 -13.83 9.43 -20.32
N GLU A 74 -14.46 9.22 -21.47
CA GLU A 74 -14.15 8.07 -22.32
C GLU A 74 -12.73 8.15 -22.89
N GLN A 75 -12.35 9.32 -23.39
CA GLN A 75 -11.00 9.58 -23.88
C GLN A 75 -9.96 9.41 -22.77
N LEU A 76 -10.27 9.91 -21.56
CA LEU A 76 -9.38 9.77 -20.42
C LEU A 76 -9.20 8.30 -20.01
N VAL A 77 -10.28 7.52 -19.94
CA VAL A 77 -10.18 6.09 -19.61
C VAL A 77 -9.40 5.34 -20.69
N PHE A 78 -9.56 5.69 -21.96
CA PHE A 78 -8.74 5.14 -23.04
C PHE A 78 -7.26 5.47 -22.85
N ALA A 79 -6.93 6.72 -22.52
CA ALA A 79 -5.56 7.16 -22.28
C ALA A 79 -4.94 6.51 -21.03
N LEU A 80 -5.72 6.36 -19.95
CA LEU A 80 -5.30 5.72 -18.71
C LEU A 80 -4.98 4.23 -18.88
N ARG A 81 -5.54 3.56 -19.90
CA ARG A 81 -5.25 2.14 -20.15
C ARG A 81 -3.75 1.86 -20.28
N VAL A 82 -3.00 2.75 -20.94
CA VAL A 82 -1.54 2.60 -21.09
C VAL A 82 -0.82 2.67 -19.74
N VAL A 83 -1.25 3.60 -18.87
CA VAL A 83 -0.69 3.80 -17.53
C VAL A 83 -1.02 2.62 -16.62
N VAL A 84 -2.26 2.13 -16.68
CA VAL A 84 -2.70 0.96 -15.93
C VAL A 84 -1.98 -0.30 -16.40
N ASP A 85 -1.79 -0.50 -17.70
CA ASP A 85 -1.03 -1.63 -18.25
C ASP A 85 0.43 -1.63 -17.78
N GLU A 86 1.06 -0.46 -17.71
CA GLU A 86 2.43 -0.32 -17.20
C GLU A 86 2.54 -0.75 -15.74
N VAL A 87 1.64 -0.26 -14.89
CA VAL A 87 1.58 -0.64 -13.47
C VAL A 87 1.22 -2.11 -13.29
N ALA A 88 0.25 -2.62 -14.06
CA ALA A 88 -0.16 -4.03 -14.01
C ALA A 88 1.00 -4.97 -14.39
N ARG A 89 1.83 -4.60 -15.37
CA ARG A 89 3.05 -5.33 -15.71
C ARG A 89 4.07 -5.26 -14.58
N ALA A 90 4.24 -4.12 -13.92
CA ALA A 90 5.14 -4.00 -12.77
C ALA A 90 4.67 -4.90 -11.60
N LEU A 91 3.39 -4.84 -11.25
CA LEU A 91 2.76 -5.73 -10.26
C LEU A 91 2.96 -7.21 -10.60
N ALA A 92 2.74 -7.59 -11.86
CA ALA A 92 2.91 -8.97 -12.31
C ALA A 92 4.37 -9.45 -12.23
N ARG A 93 5.32 -8.60 -12.62
CA ARG A 93 6.77 -8.91 -12.51
C ARG A 93 7.20 -9.14 -11.07
N ASP A 94 6.59 -8.41 -10.14
CA ASP A 94 6.96 -8.45 -8.73
C ASP A 94 6.13 -9.47 -7.92
N GLY A 95 5.17 -10.17 -8.55
CA GLY A 95 4.29 -11.11 -7.86
C GLY A 95 3.35 -10.42 -6.87
N LEU A 96 2.94 -9.19 -7.17
CA LEU A 96 2.11 -8.34 -6.31
C LEU A 96 0.71 -8.11 -6.91
N ALA A 97 -0.24 -7.75 -6.07
CA ALA A 97 -1.60 -7.34 -6.41
C ALA A 97 -1.93 -6.00 -5.72
N ALA A 98 -2.58 -5.08 -6.44
CA ALA A 98 -2.92 -3.77 -5.91
C ALA A 98 -4.14 -3.86 -4.98
N LEU A 99 -4.00 -3.30 -3.77
CA LEU A 99 -5.08 -3.13 -2.80
C LEU A 99 -5.62 -1.69 -2.81
N ARG A 100 -4.77 -0.71 -3.07
CA ARG A 100 -5.15 0.71 -3.17
C ARG A 100 -4.54 1.36 -4.42
N LEU A 101 -5.35 2.18 -5.09
CA LEU A 101 -4.99 2.98 -6.25
C LEU A 101 -5.11 4.46 -5.91
N ASP A 102 -4.05 5.22 -6.14
CA ASP A 102 -4.04 6.67 -6.01
C ASP A 102 -3.80 7.29 -7.39
N LEU A 103 -4.85 7.84 -7.99
CA LEU A 103 -4.80 8.52 -9.28
C LEU A 103 -4.83 10.04 -9.05
N ARG A 104 -3.80 10.71 -9.56
CA ARG A 104 -3.75 12.16 -9.69
C ARG A 104 -3.89 12.53 -11.16
N LEU A 105 -4.78 13.46 -11.47
CA LEU A 105 -4.94 14.08 -12.78
C LEU A 105 -4.50 15.54 -12.70
N ASP A 106 -3.51 15.91 -13.49
CA ASP A 106 -3.06 17.29 -13.64
C ASP A 106 -4.00 18.00 -14.62
N ARG A 107 -4.56 19.14 -14.19
CA ARG A 107 -5.59 19.90 -14.94
C ARG A 107 -5.06 21.26 -15.36
N GLU A 108 -5.45 21.72 -16.55
CA GLU A 108 -5.18 23.08 -17.00
C GLU A 108 -6.14 24.06 -16.32
N GLY A 109 -5.60 25.17 -15.80
CA GLY A 109 -6.40 26.23 -15.16
C GLY A 109 -7.11 25.83 -13.85
N ALA A 110 -6.85 24.64 -13.31
CA ALA A 110 -7.48 24.13 -12.09
C ALA A 110 -6.51 23.30 -11.23
N SER A 111 -6.80 23.19 -9.93
CA SER A 111 -6.05 22.32 -9.03
C SER A 111 -6.09 20.86 -9.50
N PRO A 112 -5.06 20.03 -9.26
CA PRO A 112 -5.09 18.62 -9.63
C PRO A 112 -6.27 17.87 -9.00
N LEU A 113 -6.90 16.98 -9.78
CA LEU A 113 -7.94 16.09 -9.29
C LEU A 113 -7.29 14.84 -8.70
N ARG A 114 -7.68 14.45 -7.49
CA ARG A 114 -7.19 13.23 -6.83
C ARG A 114 -8.33 12.24 -6.59
N LEU A 115 -8.05 10.98 -6.86
CA LEU A 115 -8.96 9.84 -6.76
C LEU A 115 -8.22 8.72 -6.03
N GLU A 116 -8.82 8.23 -4.95
CA GLU A 116 -8.31 7.07 -4.21
C GLU A 116 -9.35 5.96 -4.29
N ARG A 117 -8.91 4.74 -4.59
CA ARG A 117 -9.80 3.57 -4.66
C ARG A 117 -9.16 2.37 -4.00
N THR A 118 -9.89 1.75 -3.08
CA THR A 118 -9.59 0.39 -2.63
C THR A 118 -10.10 -0.60 -3.68
N VAL A 119 -9.28 -1.60 -4.02
CA VAL A 119 -9.62 -2.65 -4.97
C VAL A 119 -9.72 -3.96 -4.20
N LEU A 120 -10.93 -4.51 -4.13
CA LEU A 120 -11.22 -5.78 -3.46
C LEU A 120 -11.88 -6.74 -4.45
N PRO A 121 -11.34 -7.96 -4.58
CA PRO A 121 -10.08 -8.41 -3.99
C PRO A 121 -8.87 -7.65 -4.57
N PRO A 122 -7.71 -7.70 -3.90
CA PRO A 122 -6.48 -7.20 -4.48
C PRO A 122 -6.22 -7.87 -5.83
N THR A 123 -5.91 -7.08 -6.85
CA THR A 123 -5.71 -7.60 -8.20
C THR A 123 -4.56 -6.93 -8.93
N ARG A 124 -3.97 -7.68 -9.86
CA ARG A 124 -2.97 -7.19 -10.83
C ARG A 124 -3.50 -7.17 -12.26
N GLU A 125 -4.77 -7.53 -12.45
CA GLU A 125 -5.40 -7.56 -13.76
C GLU A 125 -5.67 -6.13 -14.24
N SER A 126 -4.99 -5.71 -15.30
CA SER A 126 -5.17 -4.36 -15.88
C SER A 126 -6.63 -4.02 -16.13
N ALA A 127 -7.41 -4.94 -16.69
CA ALA A 127 -8.83 -4.72 -16.96
C ALA A 127 -9.65 -4.45 -15.69
N ALA A 128 -9.33 -5.09 -14.56
CA ALA A 128 -10.02 -4.85 -13.29
C ALA A 128 -9.63 -3.50 -12.68
N LEU A 129 -8.35 -3.15 -12.72
CA LEU A 129 -7.85 -1.84 -12.25
C LEU A 129 -8.45 -0.69 -13.06
N LEU A 130 -8.49 -0.82 -14.39
CA LEU A 130 -9.07 0.18 -15.27
C LEU A 130 -10.57 0.35 -15.06
N ARG A 131 -11.32 -0.75 -14.83
CA ARG A 131 -12.74 -0.69 -14.47
C ARG A 131 -12.97 0.05 -13.16
N SER A 132 -12.14 -0.19 -12.14
CA SER A 132 -12.21 0.51 -10.86
C SER A 132 -12.02 2.03 -11.03
N LEU A 133 -11.01 2.43 -11.80
CA LEU A 133 -10.76 3.84 -12.12
C LEU A 133 -11.88 4.46 -12.96
N ARG A 134 -12.44 3.73 -13.93
CA ARG A 134 -13.58 4.18 -14.72
C ARG A 134 -14.76 4.56 -13.83
N TRP A 135 -15.17 3.67 -12.93
CA TRP A 135 -16.27 3.95 -12.01
C TRP A 135 -15.99 5.18 -11.13
N ALA A 136 -14.75 5.29 -10.62
CA ALA A 136 -14.35 6.44 -9.82
C ALA A 136 -14.38 7.77 -10.60
N LEU A 137 -14.11 7.74 -11.91
CA LEU A 137 -14.18 8.90 -12.78
C LEU A 137 -15.63 9.27 -13.13
N GLU A 138 -16.49 8.28 -13.35
CA GLU A 138 -17.92 8.49 -13.61
C GLU A 138 -18.64 9.15 -12.42
N GLU A 139 -18.18 8.91 -11.19
CA GLU A 139 -18.65 9.60 -9.98
C GLU A 139 -18.26 11.09 -9.93
N ARG A 140 -17.36 11.57 -10.82
CA ARG A 140 -16.91 12.97 -10.86
C ARG A 140 -17.55 13.73 -12.02
N SER A 141 -18.31 14.76 -11.66
CA SER A 141 -18.88 15.71 -12.61
C SER A 141 -17.89 16.78 -13.08
N ASP A 142 -16.81 17.03 -12.33
CA ASP A 142 -15.86 18.14 -12.53
C ASP A 142 -14.51 17.68 -13.11
N LEU A 143 -14.52 16.95 -14.24
CA LEU A 143 -13.26 16.44 -14.80
C LEU A 143 -12.28 17.57 -15.19
N GLY A 144 -12.79 18.63 -15.82
CA GLY A 144 -11.97 19.73 -16.36
C GLY A 144 -11.12 19.31 -17.56
N LEU A 145 -10.12 20.13 -17.89
CA LEU A 145 -9.17 19.88 -18.98
C LEU A 145 -7.94 19.16 -18.42
N VAL A 146 -7.82 17.85 -18.68
CA VAL A 146 -6.75 17.02 -18.12
C VAL A 146 -5.55 16.98 -19.07
N VAL A 147 -4.38 17.38 -18.59
CA VAL A 147 -3.12 17.44 -19.37
C VAL A 147 -2.11 16.38 -18.93
N GLY A 148 -2.38 15.66 -17.86
CA GLY A 148 -1.52 14.56 -17.41
C GLY A 148 -2.11 13.75 -16.27
N CYS A 149 -1.46 12.64 -15.96
CA CYS A 149 -1.82 11.81 -14.81
C CYS A 149 -0.61 11.16 -14.15
N ALA A 150 -0.73 10.85 -12.86
CA ALA A 150 0.13 9.95 -12.14
C ALA A 150 -0.73 8.91 -11.40
N LEU A 151 -0.45 7.63 -11.63
CA LEU A 151 -1.07 6.52 -10.92
C LEU A 151 -0.03 5.91 -9.97
N GLU A 152 -0.35 5.84 -8.69
CA GLU A 152 0.46 5.24 -7.64
C GLU A 152 -0.30 4.09 -6.96
N ILE A 153 0.44 3.07 -6.54
CA ILE A 153 -0.09 1.91 -5.80
C ILE A 153 0.53 1.93 -4.40
N PRO A 154 -0.04 2.68 -3.45
CA PRO A 154 0.53 2.82 -2.10
C PRO A 154 0.44 1.53 -1.28
N GLU A 155 -0.54 0.67 -1.56
CA GLU A 155 -0.74 -0.59 -0.84
C GLU A 155 -0.89 -1.77 -1.81
N VAL A 156 -0.12 -2.81 -1.52
CA VAL A 156 -0.04 -4.05 -2.30
C VAL A 156 -0.06 -5.26 -1.38
N GLU A 157 -0.54 -6.36 -1.92
CA GLU A 157 -0.41 -7.68 -1.30
C GLU A 157 0.32 -8.64 -2.23
N ALA A 158 0.81 -9.75 -1.69
CA ALA A 158 1.33 -10.84 -2.51
C ALA A 158 0.21 -11.38 -3.41
N ALA A 159 0.46 -11.47 -4.72
CA ALA A 159 -0.49 -12.02 -5.67
C ALA A 159 -0.72 -13.49 -5.35
N ARG A 160 -1.91 -13.83 -4.87
CA ARG A 160 -2.32 -15.22 -4.70
C ARG A 160 -2.77 -15.77 -6.05
N GLY A 161 -2.24 -16.93 -6.42
CA GLY A 161 -2.67 -17.62 -7.64
C GLY A 161 -4.15 -17.99 -7.53
N ARG A 162 -4.92 -17.69 -8.58
CA ARG A 162 -6.31 -18.10 -8.69
C ARG A 162 -6.36 -19.52 -9.22
N GLN A 163 -6.55 -20.50 -8.34
CA GLN A 163 -6.84 -21.87 -8.78
C GLN A 163 -8.32 -21.94 -9.19
N VAL A 164 -8.59 -21.82 -10.49
CA VAL A 164 -9.91 -22.13 -11.02
C VAL A 164 -10.10 -23.63 -10.85
N GLY A 165 -11.06 -24.04 -10.02
CA GLY A 165 -11.35 -25.45 -9.83
C GLY A 165 -11.71 -26.07 -11.17
N LEU A 166 -10.98 -27.12 -11.58
CA LEU A 166 -11.18 -27.82 -12.86
C LEU A 166 -12.63 -28.32 -13.03
N PHE A 167 -13.33 -28.54 -11.92
CA PHE A 167 -14.72 -29.01 -11.87
C PHE A 167 -15.67 -28.03 -11.16
N ALA A 168 -15.19 -26.85 -10.72
CA ALA A 168 -15.98 -25.87 -9.98
C ALA A 168 -15.41 -24.45 -10.19
N PRO A 169 -15.76 -23.77 -11.30
CA PRO A 169 -15.26 -22.43 -11.62
C PRO A 169 -15.64 -21.36 -10.57
N ASP A 170 -16.68 -21.60 -9.76
CA ASP A 170 -17.19 -20.66 -8.76
C ASP A 170 -16.49 -20.74 -7.39
N GLY A 171 -15.62 -21.74 -7.15
CA GLY A 171 -14.91 -21.88 -5.88
C GLY A 171 -14.03 -20.65 -5.55
N ALA A 172 -13.28 -20.17 -6.55
CA ALA A 172 -12.45 -18.98 -6.42
C ALA A 172 -13.27 -17.71 -6.15
N ARG A 173 -14.44 -17.55 -6.80
CA ARG A 173 -15.34 -16.40 -6.58
C ARG A 173 -15.91 -16.40 -5.16
N ARG A 174 -16.17 -17.58 -4.60
CA ARG A 174 -16.68 -17.73 -3.23
C ARG A 174 -15.63 -17.34 -2.19
N GLU A 175 -14.38 -17.78 -2.35
CA GLU A 175 -13.28 -17.39 -1.46
C GLU A 175 -13.02 -15.89 -1.47
N GLU A 176 -13.08 -15.29 -2.66
CA GLU A 176 -12.94 -13.85 -2.87
C GLU A 176 -14.06 -13.04 -2.20
N ALA A 177 -15.30 -13.48 -2.34
CA ALA A 177 -16.45 -12.89 -1.66
C ALA A 177 -16.31 -13.00 -0.14
N ILE A 178 -15.79 -14.12 0.38
CA ILE A 178 -15.51 -14.30 1.81
C ILE A 178 -14.40 -13.36 2.27
N ALA A 179 -13.29 -13.25 1.53
CA ALA A 179 -12.18 -12.36 1.87
C ALA A 179 -12.63 -10.89 1.89
N THR A 180 -13.41 -10.49 0.88
CA THR A 180 -14.00 -9.15 0.79
C THR A 180 -14.95 -8.89 1.95
N ALA A 181 -15.82 -9.85 2.29
CA ALA A 181 -16.72 -9.72 3.42
C ALA A 181 -15.99 -9.63 4.78
N ARG A 182 -14.89 -10.38 4.95
CA ARG A 182 -14.02 -10.26 6.14
C ARG A 182 -13.45 -8.86 6.28
N TYR A 183 -12.86 -8.33 5.21
CA TYR A 183 -12.31 -6.98 5.19
C TYR A 183 -13.38 -5.93 5.49
N LEU A 184 -14.55 -6.04 4.84
CA LEU A 184 -15.66 -5.10 5.08
C LEU A 184 -16.14 -5.14 6.53
N ARG A 185 -16.20 -6.32 7.16
CA ARG A 185 -16.57 -6.44 8.58
C ARG A 185 -15.52 -5.83 9.50
N GLU A 186 -14.23 -6.02 9.22
CA GLU A 186 -13.15 -5.41 10.00
C GLU A 186 -13.23 -3.88 9.94
N LYS A 187 -13.55 -3.32 8.77
CA LYS A 187 -13.60 -1.87 8.57
C LYS A 187 -14.91 -1.21 9.05
N LEU A 188 -16.05 -1.88 8.88
CA LEU A 188 -17.39 -1.32 9.18
C LEU A 188 -17.94 -1.76 10.54
N GLY A 189 -17.30 -2.73 11.19
CA GLY A 189 -17.73 -3.30 12.46
C GLY A 189 -18.64 -4.52 12.32
N PRO A 190 -18.93 -5.19 13.45
CA PRO A 190 -19.79 -6.37 13.48
C PRO A 190 -21.22 -6.03 13.08
N GLY A 191 -21.89 -6.96 12.39
CA GLY A 191 -23.28 -6.84 11.94
C GLY A 191 -23.50 -6.00 10.66
N ALA A 192 -22.47 -5.33 10.12
CA ALA A 192 -22.60 -4.48 8.93
C ALA A 192 -22.59 -5.26 7.60
N VAL A 193 -22.07 -6.49 7.58
CA VAL A 193 -21.92 -7.31 6.38
C VAL A 193 -22.75 -8.58 6.53
N LEU A 194 -23.91 -8.61 5.86
CA LEU A 194 -24.89 -9.70 5.95
C LEU A 194 -25.00 -10.46 4.63
N ARG A 195 -25.31 -11.76 4.71
CA ARG A 195 -25.74 -12.60 3.58
C ARG A 195 -27.15 -13.11 3.84
N ALA A 196 -27.93 -13.24 2.77
CA ALA A 196 -29.17 -13.96 2.83
C ALA A 196 -28.89 -15.47 3.01
N ARG A 197 -29.53 -16.08 4.01
CA ARG A 197 -29.66 -17.53 4.16
C ARG A 197 -31.12 -17.87 3.93
N VAL A 198 -31.38 -18.88 3.08
CA VAL A 198 -32.73 -19.41 2.91
C VAL A 198 -33.14 -20.09 4.22
N ALA A 199 -34.18 -19.57 4.86
CA ALA A 199 -34.70 -20.07 6.13
C ALA A 199 -35.82 -21.10 5.90
N ASP A 200 -36.72 -20.82 4.96
CA ASP A 200 -37.82 -21.70 4.56
C ASP A 200 -38.02 -21.61 3.04
N PRO A 201 -37.57 -22.61 2.26
CA PRO A 201 -37.71 -22.61 0.80
C PRO A 201 -39.16 -22.70 0.33
N ASP A 202 -40.09 -23.14 1.18
CA ASP A 202 -41.51 -23.32 0.85
C ASP A 202 -42.39 -22.16 1.37
N ALA A 203 -41.76 -21.12 1.91
CA ALA A 203 -42.47 -19.96 2.42
C ALA A 203 -43.25 -19.23 1.30
N ARG A 204 -44.56 -19.07 1.50
CA ARG A 204 -45.44 -18.36 0.55
C ARG A 204 -45.15 -16.86 0.44
N LEU A 205 -44.51 -16.27 1.46
CA LEU A 205 -44.14 -14.85 1.47
C LEU A 205 -42.61 -14.76 1.30
N PRO A 206 -42.10 -14.01 0.30
CA PRO A 206 -40.67 -13.88 0.04
C PRO A 206 -39.86 -13.42 1.25
N GLU A 207 -40.46 -12.58 2.10
CA GLU A 207 -39.83 -12.01 3.29
C GLU A 207 -39.62 -13.03 4.42
N ARG A 208 -40.26 -14.20 4.32
CA ARG A 208 -40.07 -15.34 5.21
C ARG A 208 -39.19 -16.44 4.61
N ALA A 209 -38.87 -16.33 3.32
CA ALA A 209 -38.05 -17.32 2.63
C ALA A 209 -36.57 -17.19 2.99
N SER A 210 -36.14 -16.00 3.42
CA SER A 210 -34.73 -15.71 3.73
C SER A 210 -34.57 -14.90 5.02
N GLU A 211 -33.56 -15.26 5.79
CA GLU A 211 -33.06 -14.47 6.92
C GLU A 211 -31.70 -13.84 6.58
N TRP A 212 -31.42 -12.69 7.18
CA TRP A 212 -30.11 -12.06 7.06
C TRP A 212 -29.20 -12.55 8.16
N VAL A 213 -28.04 -13.08 7.78
CA VAL A 213 -27.06 -13.65 8.69
C VAL A 213 -25.71 -13.01 8.43
N GLU A 214 -24.96 -12.75 9.48
CA GLU A 214 -23.62 -12.18 9.32
C GLU A 214 -22.74 -13.07 8.44
N VAL A 215 -22.01 -12.42 7.52
CA VAL A 215 -21.03 -13.13 6.71
C VAL A 215 -19.86 -13.44 7.64
N ILE A 216 -19.65 -14.75 7.87
CA ILE A 216 -18.61 -15.38 8.70
C ILE A 216 -18.97 -15.47 10.19
N ALA A 217 -19.14 -16.72 10.65
CA ALA A 217 -18.87 -17.14 12.04
C ALA A 217 -17.43 -17.65 12.11
#